data_AF-A0A2G5MZQ9-F1
#
_entry.id   AF-A0A2G5MZQ9-F1
#
_cell.length_a   1.000
_cell.length_b   1.000
_cell.length_c   1.000
_cell.angle_alpha   90.00
_cell.angle_beta   90.00
_cell.angle_gamma   90.00
#
_symmetry.space_group_name_H-M   'P 1'
#
loop_
_entity.id
_entity.type
_entity.pdbx_description
1 polymer ?
#
loop_
_entity_poly.entity_id
_entity_poly.type
_entity_poly.pdbx_seq_one_letter_code
_entity_poly.pdbx_strand_id
1 'polypeptide(L)'
;MAVECVAGSHVTPEERFDYFWRQQGEWVEEPNRRRGGESGVQRVMSANGRLLYSKRQTGHIYRSWLHPFGRPTVLRERDALKGLRLLDVRVPELVFCEARRDAEHHWQALLVTASLDGFDEIENWYSVGGRERYGERVHERVLKELAGTLARMHKGRWQHGCLYIKHIFVRVTGEGDSANVEVALLDFEKCRQRMTAHQAASHDMRQLRRHSSWNDSDWAKLSYFYETAFGSAIKGLTK
;
A
#
# COMPACT_ATOMS: atom_id res chain seq x y z
N MET A 1 -16.49 -24.27 10.37
CA MET A 1 -16.50 -25.06 9.13
C MET A 1 -17.39 -24.38 8.10
N ALA A 2 -16.84 -23.39 7.40
CA ALA A 2 -17.37 -22.64 6.24
C ALA A 2 -16.50 -21.38 6.24
N VAL A 3 -15.37 -21.31 5.54
CA VAL A 3 -15.27 -21.23 4.08
C VAL A 3 -13.85 -21.67 3.69
N GLU A 4 -13.61 -22.96 3.66
CA GLU A 4 -12.51 -23.56 2.86
C GLU A 4 -13.07 -24.54 1.81
N CYS A 5 -14.34 -24.34 1.43
CA CYS A 5 -14.99 -25.07 0.35
C CYS A 5 -15.63 -24.13 -0.69
N VAL A 6 -14.93 -23.06 -1.09
CA VAL A 6 -15.39 -22.18 -2.20
C VAL A 6 -14.27 -21.98 -3.22
N ALA A 7 -13.66 -23.09 -3.63
CA ALA A 7 -13.04 -23.19 -4.96
C ALA A 7 -14.01 -23.81 -5.99
N GLY A 8 -15.28 -24.02 -5.63
CA GLY A 8 -16.25 -24.73 -6.48
C GLY A 8 -17.73 -24.54 -6.13
N SER A 9 -18.15 -23.37 -5.61
CA SER A 9 -19.59 -23.04 -5.50
C SER A 9 -19.90 -21.72 -6.17
N HIS A 10 -20.99 -21.70 -6.94
CA HIS A 10 -21.51 -20.57 -7.71
C HIS A 10 -22.01 -19.43 -6.81
N VAL A 11 -21.14 -18.84 -5.98
CA VAL A 11 -21.49 -17.62 -5.23
C VAL A 11 -21.36 -16.45 -6.18
N THR A 12 -22.47 -15.74 -6.41
CA THR A 12 -22.51 -14.57 -7.27
C THR A 12 -21.63 -13.45 -6.68
N PRO A 13 -21.11 -12.53 -7.53
CA PRO A 13 -20.39 -11.35 -7.04
C PRO A 13 -21.20 -10.53 -6.03
N GLU A 14 -22.52 -10.50 -6.16
CA GLU A 14 -23.44 -9.82 -5.26
C GLU A 14 -23.51 -10.47 -3.87
N GLU A 15 -23.67 -11.78 -3.80
CA GLU A 15 -23.65 -12.51 -2.52
C GLU A 15 -22.29 -12.36 -1.80
N ARG A 16 -21.17 -12.36 -2.55
CA ARG A 16 -19.85 -12.09 -1.99
C ARG A 16 -19.71 -10.64 -1.49
N PHE A 17 -20.25 -9.67 -2.24
CA PHE A 17 -20.28 -8.28 -1.82
C PHE A 17 -21.04 -8.13 -0.51
N ASP A 18 -22.27 -8.64 -0.44
CA ASP A 18 -23.11 -8.54 0.75
C ASP A 18 -22.52 -9.26 1.96
N TYR A 19 -21.80 -10.37 1.74
CA TYR A 19 -21.07 -11.07 2.79
C TYR A 19 -20.03 -10.14 3.42
N PHE A 20 -19.10 -9.58 2.64
CA PHE A 20 -18.08 -8.69 3.19
C PHE A 20 -18.66 -7.34 3.65
N TRP A 21 -19.69 -6.82 2.97
CA TRP A 21 -20.31 -5.55 3.31
C TRP A 21 -20.91 -5.56 4.72
N ARG A 22 -21.56 -6.68 5.10
CA ARG A 22 -22.21 -6.87 6.41
C ARG A 22 -21.24 -7.10 7.56
N GLN A 23 -19.99 -7.50 7.31
CA GLN A 23 -19.01 -7.74 8.38
C GLN A 23 -18.72 -6.46 9.16
N GLN A 24 -18.75 -6.54 10.48
CA GLN A 24 -18.40 -5.42 11.37
C GLN A 24 -17.17 -5.78 12.19
N GLY A 25 -16.42 -4.76 12.58
CA GLY A 25 -15.25 -4.91 13.43
C GLY A 25 -14.77 -3.57 13.96
N GLU A 26 -13.58 -3.54 14.53
CA GLU A 26 -13.01 -2.36 15.17
C GLU A 26 -12.67 -1.30 14.12
N TRP A 27 -12.98 -0.04 14.39
CA TRP A 27 -12.58 1.07 13.52
C TRP A 27 -11.07 1.30 13.65
N VAL A 28 -10.39 1.30 12.51
CA VAL A 28 -8.98 1.70 12.39
C VAL A 28 -8.88 3.09 11.79
N GLU A 29 -9.75 3.38 10.82
CA GLU A 29 -10.01 4.72 10.31
C GLU A 29 -11.52 4.93 10.34
N GLU A 30 -12.00 5.81 11.22
CA GLU A 30 -13.42 6.14 11.28
C GLU A 30 -13.93 6.72 9.95
N PRO A 31 -15.22 6.54 9.61
CA PRO A 31 -15.81 7.11 8.42
C PRO A 31 -15.58 8.62 8.34
N ASN A 32 -14.75 9.04 7.38
CA ASN A 32 -14.51 10.45 7.10
C ASN A 32 -15.15 10.88 5.79
N ARG A 33 -15.71 12.09 5.80
CA ARG A 33 -16.32 12.71 4.62
C ARG A 33 -15.27 13.44 3.80
N ARG A 34 -14.99 12.91 2.61
CA ARG A 34 -14.10 13.53 1.63
C ARG A 34 -14.44 13.06 0.22
N ARG A 35 -13.96 13.77 -0.79
CA ARG A 35 -14.15 13.42 -2.22
C ARG A 35 -15.61 13.13 -2.63
N GLY A 36 -16.56 13.85 -2.04
CA GLY A 36 -17.99 13.73 -2.35
C GLY A 36 -18.70 12.54 -1.70
N GLY A 37 -18.05 11.82 -0.78
CA GLY A 37 -18.66 10.72 -0.06
C GLY A 37 -17.95 10.40 1.25
N GLU A 38 -18.15 9.19 1.73
CA GLU A 38 -17.60 8.67 2.98
C GLU A 38 -16.62 7.53 2.70
N SER A 39 -15.55 7.46 3.50
CA SER A 39 -14.60 6.35 3.49
C SER A 39 -14.22 6.01 4.93
N GLY A 40 -14.25 4.73 5.28
CA GLY A 40 -13.77 4.24 6.58
C GLY A 40 -13.16 2.85 6.45
N VAL A 41 -12.33 2.46 7.41
CA VAL A 41 -11.63 1.18 7.45
C VAL A 41 -11.90 0.49 8.79
N GLN A 42 -12.42 -0.74 8.70
CA GLN A 42 -12.58 -1.62 9.86
C GLN A 42 -11.61 -2.78 9.81
N ARG A 43 -11.10 -3.15 10.97
CA ARG A 43 -10.37 -4.37 11.24
C ARG A 43 -11.37 -5.49 11.50
N VAL A 44 -11.34 -6.55 10.69
CA VAL A 44 -12.27 -7.69 10.81
C VAL A 44 -11.51 -9.01 10.82
N MET A 45 -11.97 -9.97 11.61
CA MET A 45 -11.45 -11.34 11.60
C MET A 45 -12.25 -12.16 10.59
N SER A 46 -11.56 -12.86 9.68
CA SER A 46 -12.21 -13.79 8.77
C SER A 46 -12.66 -15.07 9.50
N ALA A 47 -13.51 -15.85 8.84
CA ALA A 47 -13.98 -17.14 9.36
C ALA A 47 -12.85 -18.17 9.62
N ASN A 48 -11.70 -18.03 8.94
CA ASN A 48 -10.51 -18.86 9.16
C ASN A 48 -9.48 -18.21 10.11
N GLY A 49 -9.85 -17.16 10.84
CA GLY A 49 -8.99 -16.51 11.82
C GLY A 49 -7.92 -15.59 11.24
N ARG A 50 -7.95 -15.31 9.94
CA ARG A 50 -7.04 -14.36 9.29
C ARG A 50 -7.50 -12.92 9.55
N LEU A 51 -6.57 -12.06 9.88
CA LEU A 51 -6.86 -10.65 10.10
C LEU A 51 -7.01 -9.91 8.76
N LEU A 52 -8.10 -9.17 8.60
CA LEU A 52 -8.43 -8.42 7.39
C LEU A 52 -8.71 -6.94 7.71
N TYR A 53 -8.42 -6.08 6.74
CA TYR A 53 -8.83 -4.68 6.72
C TYR A 53 -9.88 -4.48 5.65
N SER A 54 -11.05 -3.98 6.05
CA SER A 54 -12.21 -3.76 5.19
C SER A 54 -12.47 -2.26 5.05
N LYS A 55 -12.07 -1.72 3.89
CA LYS A 55 -12.29 -0.32 3.51
C LYS A 55 -13.61 -0.18 2.79
N ARG A 56 -14.56 0.52 3.42
CA ARG A 56 -15.91 0.79 2.91
C ARG A 56 -16.02 2.22 2.43
N GLN A 57 -16.67 2.39 1.28
CA GLN A 57 -16.88 3.68 0.67
C GLN A 57 -18.29 3.83 0.14
N THR A 58 -18.91 4.97 0.44
CA THR A 58 -20.22 5.36 -0.10
C THR A 58 -20.09 6.70 -0.77
N GLY A 59 -20.37 6.79 -2.07
CA GLY A 59 -20.25 8.04 -2.86
C GLY A 59 -18.82 8.58 -3.04
N HIS A 60 -17.80 7.95 -2.45
CA HIS A 60 -16.43 8.46 -2.42
C HIS A 60 -15.67 8.15 -3.73
N ILE A 61 -15.44 9.17 -4.55
CA ILE A 61 -14.95 9.03 -5.94
C ILE A 61 -13.67 9.80 -6.22
N TYR A 62 -12.94 9.41 -7.27
CA TYR A 62 -11.97 10.28 -7.92
C TYR A 62 -12.38 10.52 -9.37
N ARG A 63 -11.94 11.65 -9.92
CA ARG A 63 -12.07 11.98 -11.34
C ARG A 63 -10.71 11.90 -12.03
N SER A 64 -10.73 11.44 -13.27
CA SER A 64 -9.57 11.43 -14.17
C SER A 64 -10.06 11.58 -15.61
N TRP A 65 -9.15 11.75 -16.56
CA TRP A 65 -9.49 11.79 -17.99
C TRP A 65 -10.25 10.55 -18.47
N LEU A 66 -9.93 9.36 -17.94
CA LEU A 66 -10.63 8.12 -18.25
C LEU A 66 -11.97 7.96 -17.49
N HIS A 67 -12.18 8.73 -16.42
CA HIS A 67 -13.36 8.67 -15.57
C HIS A 67 -13.86 10.09 -15.24
N PRO A 68 -14.34 10.86 -16.25
CA PRO A 68 -14.75 12.25 -16.05
C PRO A 68 -15.96 12.37 -15.09
N PHE A 69 -16.85 11.37 -15.12
CA PHE A 69 -18.01 11.29 -14.22
C PHE A 69 -17.70 10.67 -12.85
N GLY A 70 -16.44 10.33 -12.60
CA GLY A 70 -15.98 9.77 -11.35
C GLY A 70 -16.03 8.24 -11.29
N ARG A 71 -15.12 7.68 -10.52
CA ARG A 71 -15.03 6.24 -10.21
C ARG A 71 -14.71 6.06 -8.72
N PRO A 72 -15.22 5.02 -8.05
CA PRO A 72 -14.89 4.75 -6.65
C PRO A 72 -13.38 4.64 -6.43
N THR A 73 -12.86 5.27 -5.38
CA THR A 73 -11.40 5.28 -5.15
C THR A 73 -10.83 3.91 -4.81
N VAL A 74 -11.58 3.04 -4.16
CA VAL A 74 -11.15 1.65 -3.92
C VAL A 74 -10.81 0.89 -5.20
N LEU A 75 -11.48 1.19 -6.33
CA LEU A 75 -11.16 0.52 -7.59
C LEU A 75 -9.80 0.94 -8.14
N ARG A 76 -9.39 2.18 -7.89
CA ARG A 76 -8.04 2.66 -8.21
C ARG A 76 -7.00 1.99 -7.33
N GLU A 77 -7.28 1.88 -6.03
CA GLU A 77 -6.42 1.20 -5.07
C GLU A 77 -6.25 -0.28 -5.44
N ARG A 78 -7.34 -0.97 -5.80
CA ARG A 78 -7.32 -2.34 -6.34
C ARG A 78 -6.43 -2.48 -7.57
N ASP A 79 -6.58 -1.58 -8.55
CA ASP A 79 -5.80 -1.63 -9.78
C ASP A 79 -4.30 -1.45 -9.48
N ALA A 80 -3.95 -0.59 -8.51
CA ALA A 80 -2.59 -0.44 -8.02
C ALA A 80 -2.07 -1.71 -7.32
N LEU A 81 -2.83 -2.28 -6.36
CA LEU A 81 -2.43 -3.50 -5.65
C LEU A 81 -2.15 -4.66 -6.62
N LYS A 82 -3.01 -4.84 -7.63
CA LYS A 82 -2.81 -5.85 -8.68
C LYS A 82 -1.56 -5.56 -9.52
N GLY A 83 -1.40 -4.33 -9.98
CA GLY A 83 -0.27 -3.93 -10.83
C GLY A 83 1.07 -4.03 -10.12
N LEU A 84 1.14 -3.66 -8.84
CA LEU A 84 2.36 -3.70 -8.02
C LEU A 84 2.77 -5.13 -7.69
N ARG A 85 1.80 -6.01 -7.40
CA ARG A 85 2.07 -7.44 -7.18
C ARG A 85 2.72 -8.11 -8.40
N LEU A 86 2.31 -7.75 -9.62
CA LEU A 86 2.93 -8.26 -10.86
C LEU A 86 4.37 -7.78 -11.06
N LEU A 87 4.79 -6.74 -10.33
CA LEU A 87 6.13 -6.16 -10.39
C LEU A 87 7.01 -6.58 -9.20
N ASP A 88 6.57 -7.59 -8.44
CA ASP A 88 7.25 -8.03 -7.23
C ASP A 88 7.46 -6.90 -6.21
N VAL A 89 6.47 -6.00 -6.14
CA VAL A 89 6.36 -5.00 -5.08
C VAL A 89 5.40 -5.55 -4.04
N ARG A 90 5.90 -5.73 -2.82
CA ARG A 90 5.07 -6.26 -1.74
C ARG A 90 4.06 -5.22 -1.28
N VAL A 91 2.80 -5.64 -1.30
CA VAL A 91 1.62 -4.88 -0.92
C VAL A 91 0.65 -5.84 -0.21
N PRO A 92 -0.36 -5.34 0.53
CA PRO A 92 -1.37 -6.20 1.14
C PRO A 92 -2.05 -7.12 0.15
N GLU A 93 -2.40 -8.31 0.63
CA GLU A 93 -3.13 -9.26 -0.21
C GLU A 93 -4.56 -8.82 -0.44
N LEU A 94 -4.90 -8.57 -1.70
CA LEU A 94 -6.27 -8.31 -2.13
C LEU A 94 -7.14 -9.56 -1.95
N VAL A 95 -8.03 -9.54 -0.97
CA VAL A 95 -9.00 -10.62 -0.71
C VAL A 95 -10.27 -10.44 -1.53
N PHE A 96 -10.78 -9.22 -1.56
CA PHE A 96 -12.01 -8.88 -2.26
C PHE A 96 -12.00 -7.40 -2.63
N CYS A 97 -12.49 -7.05 -3.81
CA CYS A 97 -12.81 -5.66 -4.11
C CYS A 97 -13.84 -5.58 -5.21
N GLU A 98 -14.94 -4.89 -4.91
CA GLU A 98 -16.02 -4.64 -5.85
C GLU A 98 -16.67 -3.29 -5.57
N ALA A 99 -17.41 -2.79 -6.56
CA ALA A 99 -18.24 -1.61 -6.41
C ALA A 99 -19.56 -1.80 -7.16
N ARG A 100 -20.66 -1.38 -6.53
CA ARG A 100 -22.00 -1.40 -7.10
C ARG A 100 -22.71 -0.07 -6.90
N ARG A 101 -23.85 0.10 -7.57
CA ARG A 101 -24.79 1.17 -7.27
C ARG A 101 -25.88 0.63 -6.34
N ASP A 102 -26.26 1.38 -5.33
CA ASP A 102 -27.45 1.08 -4.53
C ASP A 102 -28.74 1.52 -5.25
N ALA A 103 -29.89 1.35 -4.57
CA ALA A 103 -31.20 1.69 -5.09
C ALA A 103 -31.34 3.18 -5.44
N GLU A 104 -30.64 4.05 -4.71
CA GLU A 104 -30.56 5.50 -4.94
C GLU A 104 -29.49 5.89 -5.96
N HIS A 105 -28.90 4.92 -6.65
CA HIS A 105 -27.82 5.09 -7.61
C HIS A 105 -26.54 5.74 -7.03
N HIS A 106 -26.28 5.66 -5.73
CA HIS A 106 -25.01 6.01 -5.13
C HIS A 106 -24.01 4.87 -5.23
N TRP A 107 -22.72 5.20 -5.31
CA TRP A 107 -21.67 4.18 -5.27
C TRP A 107 -21.59 3.56 -3.87
N GLN A 108 -21.62 2.23 -3.80
CA GLN A 108 -21.16 1.45 -2.66
C GLN A 108 -19.93 0.65 -3.12
N ALA A 109 -18.81 0.81 -2.43
CA ALA A 109 -17.58 0.20 -2.86
C ALA A 109 -16.78 -0.35 -1.68
N LEU A 110 -16.18 -1.51 -1.88
CA LEU A 110 -15.53 -2.28 -0.84
C LEU A 110 -14.17 -2.75 -1.31
N LEU A 111 -13.16 -2.62 -0.46
CA LEU A 111 -11.83 -3.20 -0.63
C LEU A 111 -11.45 -3.93 0.66
N VAL A 112 -11.20 -5.22 0.55
CA VAL A 112 -10.78 -6.08 1.65
C VAL A 112 -9.39 -6.59 1.36
N THR A 113 -8.46 -6.34 2.27
CA THR A 113 -7.07 -6.81 2.20
C THR A 113 -6.69 -7.61 3.44
N ALA A 114 -5.77 -8.56 3.31
CA ALA A 114 -5.13 -9.19 4.47
C ALA A 114 -4.22 -8.20 5.20
N SER A 115 -4.00 -8.41 6.50
CA SER A 115 -2.95 -7.74 7.26
C SER A 115 -1.56 -8.08 6.72
N LEU A 116 -0.61 -7.16 6.96
CA LEU A 116 0.82 -7.39 6.72
C LEU A 116 1.44 -7.96 8.00
N ASP A 117 1.11 -9.20 8.34
CA ASP A 117 1.57 -9.81 9.60
C ASP A 117 3.10 -9.89 9.68
N GLY A 118 3.63 -9.46 10.82
CA GLY A 118 5.07 -9.39 11.08
C GLY A 118 5.78 -8.20 10.43
N PHE A 119 5.06 -7.28 9.79
CA PHE A 119 5.60 -6.00 9.36
C PHE A 119 5.28 -4.89 10.35
N ASP A 120 6.24 -4.03 10.59
CA ASP A 120 6.09 -2.81 11.37
C ASP A 120 6.19 -1.58 10.46
N GLU A 121 5.41 -0.54 10.77
CA GLU A 121 5.66 0.78 10.19
C GLU A 121 7.11 1.20 10.48
N ILE A 122 7.83 1.69 9.48
CA ILE A 122 9.27 1.92 9.60
C ILE A 122 9.63 2.95 10.69
N GLU A 123 8.80 3.96 10.94
CA GLU A 123 9.01 4.90 12.05
C GLU A 123 8.79 4.24 13.40
N ASN A 124 7.79 3.36 13.52
CA ASN A 124 7.60 2.55 14.72
C ASN A 124 8.82 1.64 14.94
N TRP A 125 9.30 0.97 13.88
CA TRP A 125 10.50 0.13 13.93
C TRP A 125 11.73 0.90 14.42
N TYR A 126 11.93 2.15 13.99
CA TYR A 126 12.98 3.02 14.55
C TYR A 126 12.72 3.35 16.02
N SER A 127 11.49 3.74 16.37
CA SER A 127 11.15 4.22 17.72
C SER A 127 11.35 3.16 18.82
N VAL A 128 11.18 1.87 18.48
CA VAL A 128 11.37 0.74 19.39
C VAL A 128 12.82 0.20 19.40
N GLY A 129 13.76 0.96 18.84
CA GLY A 129 15.19 0.64 18.84
C GLY A 129 15.63 -0.35 17.76
N GLY A 130 14.91 -0.44 16.64
CA GLY A 130 15.22 -1.40 15.57
C GLY A 130 16.61 -1.21 14.97
N ARG A 131 17.03 0.04 14.74
CA ARG A 131 18.36 0.34 14.19
C ARG A 131 19.47 -0.08 15.14
N GLU A 132 19.32 0.20 16.43
CA GLU A 132 20.27 -0.13 17.49
C GLU A 132 20.37 -1.64 17.70
N ARG A 133 19.22 -2.33 17.68
CA ARG A 133 19.15 -3.78 17.89
C ARG A 133 19.80 -4.58 16.76
N TYR A 134 19.56 -4.17 15.51
CA TYR A 134 20.04 -4.92 14.34
C TYR A 134 21.36 -4.39 13.75
N GLY A 135 21.77 -3.18 14.14
CA GLY A 135 23.01 -2.54 13.71
C GLY A 135 22.97 -1.94 12.30
N GLU A 136 23.97 -1.10 12.00
CA GLU A 136 24.06 -0.32 10.76
C GLU A 136 24.04 -1.19 9.49
N ARG A 137 24.63 -2.39 9.55
CA ARG A 137 24.70 -3.29 8.38
C ARG A 137 23.33 -3.85 7.99
N VAL A 138 22.44 -4.06 8.95
CA VAL A 138 21.04 -4.45 8.67
C VAL A 138 20.24 -3.23 8.22
N HIS A 139 20.46 -2.07 8.86
CA HIS A 139 19.82 -0.83 8.45
C HIS A 139 20.13 -0.45 7.00
N GLU A 140 21.38 -0.61 6.56
CA GLU A 140 21.76 -0.41 5.16
C GLU A 140 21.02 -1.36 4.22
N ARG A 141 20.79 -2.62 4.64
CA ARG A 141 19.96 -3.58 3.89
C ARG A 141 18.49 -3.15 3.83
N VAL A 142 17.94 -2.52 4.89
CA VAL A 142 16.60 -1.91 4.87
C VAL A 142 16.52 -0.81 3.81
N LEU A 143 17.49 0.11 3.80
CA LEU A 143 17.52 1.18 2.79
C LEU A 143 17.68 0.61 1.38
N LYS A 144 18.49 -0.43 1.20
CA LYS A 144 18.70 -1.10 -0.08
C LYS A 144 17.45 -1.82 -0.58
N GLU A 145 16.74 -2.56 0.28
CA GLU A 145 15.50 -3.24 -0.11
C GLU A 145 14.38 -2.25 -0.41
N LEU A 146 14.30 -1.16 0.36
CA LEU A 146 13.37 -0.07 0.08
C LEU A 146 13.66 0.56 -1.29
N ALA A 147 14.92 0.89 -1.57
CA ALA A 147 15.34 1.42 -2.86
C ALA A 147 14.95 0.48 -4.01
N GLY A 148 15.21 -0.82 -3.87
CA GLY A 148 14.82 -1.84 -4.85
C GLY A 148 13.31 -1.90 -5.06
N THR A 149 12.54 -1.92 -3.98
CA THR A 149 11.07 -1.93 -4.01
C THR A 149 10.50 -0.70 -4.73
N LEU A 150 10.99 0.49 -4.40
CA LEU A 150 10.57 1.73 -5.05
C LEU A 150 10.99 1.77 -6.52
N ALA A 151 12.19 1.29 -6.84
CA ALA A 151 12.66 1.23 -8.22
C ALA A 151 11.80 0.29 -9.08
N ARG A 152 11.40 -0.89 -8.56
CA ARG A 152 10.48 -1.83 -9.23
C ARG A 152 9.13 -1.15 -9.52
N MET A 153 8.54 -0.51 -8.50
CA MET A 153 7.30 0.26 -8.63
C MET A 153 7.40 1.33 -9.73
N HIS A 154 8.41 2.20 -9.65
CA HIS A 154 8.55 3.32 -10.57
C HIS A 154 8.91 2.88 -12.00
N LYS A 155 9.71 1.80 -12.17
CA LYS A 155 9.98 1.21 -13.49
C LYS A 155 8.71 0.67 -14.16
N GLY A 156 7.79 0.13 -13.37
CA GLY A 156 6.43 -0.18 -13.80
C GLY A 156 5.54 1.03 -14.10
N ARG A 157 6.10 2.25 -14.01
CA ARG A 157 5.44 3.55 -14.18
C ARG A 157 4.35 3.83 -13.16
N TRP A 158 4.32 3.09 -12.05
CA TRP A 158 3.41 3.35 -10.95
C TRP A 158 3.97 4.46 -10.09
N GLN A 159 3.19 5.52 -9.92
CA GLN A 159 3.41 6.58 -8.96
C GLN A 159 2.46 6.35 -7.78
N HIS A 160 3.00 6.17 -6.58
CA HIS A 160 2.25 6.12 -5.32
C HIS A 160 1.46 7.40 -5.06
N GLY A 161 2.06 8.57 -5.30
CA GLY A 161 1.40 9.88 -5.20
C GLY A 161 1.09 10.36 -3.77
N CYS A 162 1.48 9.60 -2.75
CA CYS A 162 1.41 9.96 -1.34
C CYS A 162 2.51 9.21 -0.55
N LEU A 163 3.71 9.08 -1.13
CA LEU A 163 4.79 8.28 -0.55
C LEU A 163 5.38 9.02 0.67
N TYR A 164 4.82 8.74 1.83
CA TYR A 164 5.30 9.19 3.14
C TYR A 164 5.95 8.02 3.88
N ILE A 165 6.85 8.32 4.81
CA ILE A 165 7.58 7.30 5.56
C ILE A 165 6.64 6.36 6.32
N LYS A 166 5.52 6.85 6.87
CA LYS A 166 4.48 6.06 7.53
C LYS A 166 3.75 5.04 6.65
N HIS A 167 3.96 5.08 5.33
CA HIS A 167 3.40 4.12 4.38
C HIS A 167 4.42 3.05 3.98
N ILE A 168 5.61 3.06 4.60
CA ILE A 168 6.66 2.08 4.41
C ILE A 168 6.68 1.16 5.62
N PHE A 169 6.57 -0.13 5.35
CA PHE A 169 6.53 -1.18 6.34
C PHE A 169 7.73 -2.10 6.15
N VAL A 170 8.36 -2.48 7.26
CA VAL A 170 9.56 -3.31 7.26
C VAL A 170 9.34 -4.56 8.10
N ARG A 171 9.92 -5.68 7.64
CA ARG A 171 10.06 -6.89 8.43
C ARG A 171 11.52 -7.29 8.42
N VAL A 172 12.08 -7.45 9.61
CA VAL A 172 13.44 -7.95 9.80
C VAL A 172 13.36 -9.24 10.60
N THR A 173 13.95 -10.31 10.08
CA THR A 173 13.99 -11.62 10.74
C THR A 173 15.41 -12.16 10.74
N GLY A 174 15.78 -12.91 11.79
CA GLY A 174 17.16 -13.36 12.00
C GLY A 174 18.07 -12.26 12.53
N GLU A 175 19.36 -12.57 12.67
CA GLU A 175 20.33 -11.70 13.33
C GLU A 175 21.63 -11.61 12.53
N GLY A 176 22.35 -10.49 12.73
CA GLY A 176 23.65 -10.25 12.13
C GLY A 176 23.65 -10.53 10.64
N ASP A 177 24.50 -11.44 10.18
CA ASP A 177 24.67 -11.70 8.76
C ASP A 177 23.55 -12.49 8.10
N SER A 178 22.83 -13.27 8.90
CA SER A 178 21.68 -14.07 8.47
C SER A 178 20.38 -13.26 8.34
N ALA A 179 20.39 -11.99 8.80
CA ALA A 179 19.19 -11.17 8.83
C ALA A 179 18.57 -10.98 7.43
N ASN A 180 17.31 -11.38 7.30
CA ASN A 180 16.48 -11.14 6.13
C ASN A 180 15.66 -9.87 6.35
N VAL A 181 15.64 -9.01 5.33
CA VAL A 181 14.97 -7.72 5.33
C VAL A 181 13.96 -7.68 4.20
N GLU A 182 12.74 -7.30 4.54
CA GLU A 182 11.63 -7.20 3.63
C GLU A 182 10.94 -5.86 3.78
N VAL A 183 10.54 -5.27 2.66
CA VAL A 183 9.79 -4.01 2.62
C VAL A 183 8.42 -4.25 1.99
N ALA A 184 7.40 -3.62 2.55
CA ALA A 184 6.05 -3.54 1.99
C ALA A 184 5.59 -2.08 1.94
N LEU A 185 4.71 -1.77 1.00
CA LEU A 185 4.14 -0.43 0.82
C LEU A 185 2.62 -0.45 1.08
N LEU A 186 2.11 0.65 1.64
CA LEU A 186 0.70 0.85 1.98
C LEU A 186 0.13 2.16 1.42
N ASP A 187 -1.19 2.34 1.53
CA ASP A 187 -1.94 3.53 1.08
C ASP A 187 -1.81 3.87 -0.42
N PHE A 188 -2.49 3.09 -1.24
CA PHE A 188 -2.51 3.30 -2.69
C PHE A 188 -3.71 4.12 -3.19
N GLU A 189 -4.40 4.87 -2.32
CA GLU A 189 -5.57 5.66 -2.73
C GLU A 189 -5.23 6.66 -3.85
N LYS A 190 -4.02 7.25 -3.78
CA LYS A 190 -3.54 8.23 -4.78
C LYS A 190 -2.66 7.59 -5.86
N CYS A 191 -2.47 6.27 -5.84
CA CYS A 191 -1.57 5.58 -6.76
C CYS A 191 -2.10 5.61 -8.20
N ARG A 192 -1.23 5.79 -9.19
CA ARG A 192 -1.60 5.87 -10.62
C ARG A 192 -0.43 5.57 -11.53
N GLN A 193 -0.73 5.10 -12.74
CA GLN A 193 0.28 5.00 -13.79
C GLN A 193 0.63 6.37 -14.39
N ARG A 194 1.89 6.55 -14.76
CA ARG A 194 2.44 7.71 -15.47
C ARG A 194 2.89 7.32 -16.87
N MET A 195 3.15 8.30 -17.72
CA MET A 195 3.61 8.04 -19.08
C MET A 195 5.02 7.44 -19.08
N THR A 196 5.87 7.91 -18.17
CA THR A 196 7.26 7.46 -18.02
C THR A 196 7.59 7.09 -16.57
N ALA A 197 8.60 6.22 -16.41
CA ALA A 197 9.10 5.81 -15.09
C ALA A 197 9.66 7.01 -14.31
N HIS A 198 10.36 7.93 -14.98
CA HIS A 198 10.93 9.12 -14.34
C HIS A 198 9.83 10.06 -13.79
N GLN A 199 8.70 10.20 -14.50
CA GLN A 199 7.55 10.97 -13.99
C GLN A 199 6.93 10.32 -12.75
N ALA A 200 6.93 8.99 -12.66
CA ALA A 200 6.47 8.28 -11.47
C ALA A 200 7.42 8.51 -10.30
N ALA A 201 8.71 8.30 -10.51
CA ALA A 201 9.74 8.45 -9.49
C ALA A 201 9.88 9.87 -8.93
N SER A 202 9.91 10.88 -9.80
CA SER A 202 10.33 12.24 -9.42
C SER A 202 9.44 12.89 -8.35
N HIS A 203 8.13 12.64 -8.39
CA HIS A 203 7.23 13.19 -7.38
C HIS A 203 7.36 12.43 -6.06
N ASP A 204 7.35 11.10 -6.13
CA ASP A 204 7.31 10.24 -4.96
C ASP A 204 8.62 10.32 -4.17
N MET A 205 9.78 10.29 -4.83
CA MET A 205 11.08 10.40 -4.15
C MET A 205 11.27 11.76 -3.46
N ARG A 206 10.86 12.86 -4.11
CA ARG A 206 10.88 14.21 -3.49
C ARG A 206 9.86 14.35 -2.36
N GLN A 207 8.75 13.62 -2.43
CA GLN A 207 7.77 13.60 -1.36
C GLN A 207 8.31 12.82 -0.17
N LEU A 208 8.88 11.64 -0.39
CA LEU A 208 9.50 10.82 0.65
C LEU A 208 10.59 11.60 1.37
N ARG A 209 11.49 12.30 0.65
CA ARG A 209 12.53 13.14 1.26
C ARG A 209 12.00 14.22 2.19
N ARG A 210 10.89 14.87 1.83
CA ARG A 210 10.29 15.92 2.66
C ARG A 210 9.54 15.38 3.87
N HIS A 211 9.17 14.11 3.85
CA HIS A 211 8.29 13.47 4.84
C HIS A 211 8.94 12.24 5.48
N SER A 212 10.27 12.20 5.54
CA SER A 212 11.03 11.17 6.24
C SER A 212 11.89 11.80 7.32
N SER A 213 12.07 11.10 8.43
CA SER A 213 12.94 11.47 9.54
C SER A 213 14.43 11.13 9.32
N TRP A 214 14.81 10.58 8.15
CA TRP A 214 16.19 10.24 7.83
C TRP A 214 17.12 11.45 7.72
N ASN A 215 18.34 11.30 8.24
CA ASN A 215 19.39 12.28 8.11
C ASN A 215 20.02 12.29 6.70
N ASP A 216 20.92 13.25 6.44
CA ASP A 216 21.56 13.42 5.13
C ASP A 216 22.40 12.19 4.72
N SER A 217 22.99 11.44 5.67
CA SER A 217 23.77 10.23 5.38
C SER A 217 22.89 9.06 4.94
N ASP A 218 21.79 8.82 5.66
CA ASP A 218 20.80 7.80 5.30
C ASP A 218 20.17 8.11 3.94
N TRP A 219 19.88 9.39 3.66
CA TRP A 219 19.41 9.83 2.35
C TRP A 219 20.43 9.64 1.24
N ALA A 220 21.71 9.89 1.50
CA ALA A 220 22.76 9.62 0.52
C ALA A 220 22.83 8.13 0.17
N LYS A 221 22.76 7.24 1.17
CA LYS A 221 22.73 5.78 0.97
C LYS A 221 21.48 5.34 0.19
N LEU A 222 20.29 5.77 0.63
CA LEU A 222 19.03 5.44 -0.04
C LEU A 222 19.02 5.93 -1.49
N SER A 223 19.48 7.16 -1.73
CA SER A 223 19.59 7.72 -3.08
C SER A 223 20.54 6.90 -3.93
N TYR A 224 21.74 6.59 -3.43
CA TYR A 224 22.71 5.75 -4.16
C TYR A 224 22.13 4.38 -4.55
N PHE A 225 21.50 3.67 -3.62
CA PHE A 225 20.88 2.37 -3.91
C PHE A 225 19.72 2.50 -4.89
N TYR A 226 18.89 3.54 -4.73
CA TYR A 226 17.77 3.79 -5.60
C TYR A 226 18.25 4.09 -7.02
N GLU A 227 19.24 4.97 -7.20
CA GLU A 227 19.79 5.32 -8.51
C GLU A 227 20.41 4.12 -9.21
N THR A 228 21.15 3.30 -8.46
CA THR A 228 21.71 2.04 -8.95
C THR A 228 20.62 1.09 -9.45
N ALA A 229 19.56 0.90 -8.65
CA ALA A 229 18.45 0.01 -9.00
C ALA A 229 17.55 0.58 -10.10
N PHE A 230 17.34 1.89 -10.14
CA PHE A 230 16.45 2.59 -11.07
C PHE A 230 17.14 2.84 -12.43
N GLY A 231 18.46 3.02 -12.44
CA GLY A 231 19.29 3.29 -13.60
C GLY A 231 19.39 4.78 -13.98
N SER A 232 18.94 5.69 -13.11
CA SER A 232 19.11 7.14 -13.32
C SER A 232 18.97 7.92 -12.01
N ALA A 233 19.66 9.06 -11.94
CA ALA A 233 19.57 9.99 -10.83
C ALA A 233 18.25 10.76 -10.82
N ILE A 234 17.70 10.98 -9.63
CA ILE A 234 16.55 11.88 -9.43
C ILE A 234 17.07 13.18 -8.83
N LYS A 235 16.87 14.29 -9.55
CA LYS A 235 17.35 15.60 -9.10
C LYS A 235 16.71 16.02 -7.78
N GLY A 236 17.53 16.58 -6.89
CA GLY A 236 17.09 17.17 -5.63
C GLY A 236 16.87 16.16 -4.49
N LEU A 237 17.48 14.98 -4.54
CA LEU A 237 17.44 13.99 -3.44
C LEU A 237 18.61 14.06 -2.46
N THR A 238 19.75 14.62 -2.87
CA THR A 238 20.86 15.00 -1.98
C THR A 238 21.04 16.52 -2.02
N LYS A 239 21.75 17.09 -1.05
CA LYS A 239 22.20 18.48 -1.11
C LYS A 239 23.42 18.58 -2.01
#